data_AF-A0A9X2VGH0-F1
#
_entry.id   AF-A0A9X2VGH0-F1
#
_cell.length_a   1.000
_cell.length_b   1.000
_cell.length_c   1.000
_cell.angle_alpha   90.00
_cell.angle_beta   90.00
_cell.angle_gamma   90.00
#
_symmetry.space_group_name_H-M   'P 1'
#
loop_
_entity.id
_entity.type
_entity.pdbx_description
1 polymer ?
#
loop_
_entity_poly.entity_id
_entity_poly.type
_entity_poly.pdbx_seq_one_letter_code
_entity_poly.pdbx_strand_id
1 'polypeptide(L)'
;MSRKTPIRKPIPVKSHRGALPPLTPAQRAVVDAARQLPQFTDPLDVEVALSAAVAPAVDEDVWPGVVANAVAVPSRRSLALLRAVAVLVPESGAGVEADKLVGQAEPGWLGALDGLRVGECWVVDQVAEEGHLTLLCTYSYGDEVHAGLYLVDENLGGVVKNAFITKDVETARTMLGDHGTVEEIAADEAHRRLAEAYGKVDGGPGLGIDPDVYVVKLLVARRIAVAQRS
;
A
#
# COMPACT_ATOMS: atom_id res chain seq x y z
N MET A 1 -34.51 -20.45 67.29
CA MET A 1 -33.12 -20.09 66.92
C MET A 1 -32.98 -20.20 65.42
N SER A 2 -32.97 -19.07 64.70
CA SER A 2 -33.02 -19.04 63.22
C SER A 2 -31.60 -18.92 62.65
N ARG A 3 -31.16 -19.91 61.86
CA ARG A 3 -29.85 -19.92 61.18
C ARG A 3 -29.90 -18.97 59.98
N LYS A 4 -29.10 -17.90 60.03
CA LYS A 4 -28.88 -17.00 58.89
C LYS A 4 -27.97 -17.67 57.86
N THR A 5 -28.48 -17.89 56.65
CA THR A 5 -27.70 -18.34 55.49
C THR A 5 -26.80 -17.20 54.99
N PRO A 6 -25.50 -17.43 54.73
CA PRO A 6 -24.61 -16.37 54.27
C PRO A 6 -24.87 -16.07 52.78
N ILE A 7 -25.12 -14.80 52.48
CA ILE A 7 -25.23 -14.28 51.12
C ILE A 7 -23.82 -14.25 50.51
N ARG A 8 -23.57 -15.13 49.52
CA ARG A 8 -22.33 -15.13 48.73
C ARG A 8 -22.28 -13.86 47.88
N LYS A 9 -21.27 -13.01 48.10
CA LYS A 9 -20.98 -11.88 47.20
C LYS A 9 -20.62 -12.41 45.81
N PRO A 10 -21.10 -11.79 44.72
CA PRO A 10 -20.73 -12.19 43.37
C PRO A 10 -19.22 -12.02 43.18
N ILE A 11 -18.56 -13.10 42.76
CA ILE A 11 -17.15 -13.10 42.37
C ILE A 11 -17.07 -12.29 41.07
N PRO A 12 -16.21 -11.26 40.98
CA PRO A 12 -16.05 -10.54 39.73
C PRO A 12 -15.43 -11.50 38.72
N VAL A 13 -16.24 -11.88 37.72
CA VAL A 13 -15.77 -12.61 36.56
C VAL A 13 -14.84 -11.65 35.82
N LYS A 14 -13.52 -11.86 35.96
CA LYS A 14 -12.55 -11.18 35.11
C LYS A 14 -12.86 -11.58 33.68
N SER A 15 -13.34 -10.64 32.87
CA SER A 15 -13.50 -10.87 31.44
C SER A 15 -12.12 -11.13 30.85
N HIS A 16 -11.80 -12.39 30.56
CA HIS A 16 -10.67 -12.77 29.72
C HIS A 16 -10.96 -12.44 28.25
N ARG A 17 -11.30 -11.18 27.94
CA ARG A 17 -10.91 -10.63 26.64
C ARG A 17 -9.44 -10.30 26.82
N GLY A 18 -8.57 -11.24 26.46
CA GLY A 18 -7.12 -11.04 26.51
C GLY A 18 -6.81 -9.70 25.84
N ALA A 19 -6.19 -8.79 26.57
CA ALA A 19 -5.73 -7.54 25.99
C ALA A 19 -4.83 -7.91 24.82
N LEU A 20 -5.13 -7.39 23.62
CA LEU A 20 -4.24 -7.56 22.49
C LEU A 20 -2.83 -7.09 22.90
N PRO A 21 -1.77 -7.73 22.38
CA PRO A 21 -0.43 -7.22 22.57
C PRO A 21 -0.35 -5.77 22.08
N PRO A 22 0.49 -4.93 22.72
CA PRO A 22 0.65 -3.55 22.28
C PRO A 22 1.17 -3.51 20.84
N LEU A 23 0.61 -2.61 20.03
CA LEU A 23 1.07 -2.41 18.65
C LEU A 23 2.54 -2.00 18.61
N THR A 24 3.29 -2.61 17.69
CA THR A 24 4.63 -2.14 17.32
C THR A 24 4.55 -0.72 16.73
N PRO A 25 5.66 0.03 16.67
CA PRO A 25 5.66 1.36 16.06
C PRO A 25 5.13 1.37 14.62
N ALA A 26 5.51 0.37 13.81
CA ALA A 26 5.02 0.17 12.45
C ALA A 26 3.51 -0.08 12.39
N GLN A 27 3.01 -1.04 13.17
CA GLN A 27 1.58 -1.33 13.23
C GLN A 27 0.77 -0.11 13.70
N ARG A 28 1.33 0.67 14.64
CA ARG A 28 0.71 1.91 15.13
C ARG A 28 0.67 2.98 14.03
N ALA A 29 1.72 3.14 13.25
CA ALA A 29 1.74 4.08 12.13
C ALA A 29 0.63 3.78 11.12
N VAL A 30 0.45 2.50 10.76
CA VAL A 30 -0.65 2.06 9.88
C VAL A 30 -2.03 2.32 10.49
N VAL A 31 -2.24 1.97 11.76
CA VAL A 31 -3.50 2.23 12.47
C VAL A 31 -3.78 3.74 12.61
N ASP A 32 -2.75 4.57 12.77
CA ASP A 32 -2.91 6.02 12.86
C ASP A 32 -3.21 6.64 11.49
N ALA A 33 -2.59 6.15 10.40
CA ALA A 33 -2.94 6.54 9.03
C ALA A 33 -4.40 6.19 8.69
N ALA A 34 -4.91 5.08 9.25
CA ALA A 34 -6.30 4.66 9.08
C ALA A 34 -7.35 5.69 9.54
N ARG A 35 -6.95 6.67 10.37
CA ARG A 35 -7.86 7.72 10.86
C ARG A 35 -8.45 8.56 9.73
N GLN A 36 -7.69 8.77 8.65
CA GLN A 36 -8.10 9.59 7.50
C GLN A 36 -8.82 8.79 6.42
N LEU A 37 -8.64 7.46 6.37
CA LEU A 37 -9.20 6.62 5.30
C LEU A 37 -10.70 6.83 5.05
N PRO A 38 -11.58 6.95 6.06
CA PRO A 38 -13.01 7.17 5.79
C PRO A 38 -13.35 8.53 5.16
N GLN A 39 -12.41 9.48 5.16
CA GLN A 39 -12.60 10.83 4.63
C GLN A 39 -12.06 11.00 3.21
N PHE A 40 -11.23 10.07 2.74
CA PHE A 40 -10.78 10.11 1.36
C PHE A 40 -11.94 9.89 0.40
N THR A 41 -11.80 10.48 -0.78
CA THR A 41 -12.73 10.34 -1.90
C THR A 41 -12.04 9.71 -3.09
N ASP A 42 -10.76 10.03 -3.27
CA ASP A 42 -9.89 9.44 -4.28
C ASP A 42 -9.24 8.12 -3.77
N PRO A 43 -9.39 7.00 -4.51
CA PRO A 43 -8.69 5.77 -4.19
C PRO A 43 -7.17 5.88 -4.20
N LEU A 44 -6.57 6.75 -5.02
CA LEU A 44 -5.13 6.94 -5.03
C LEU A 44 -4.63 7.48 -3.68
N ASP A 45 -5.38 8.39 -3.05
CA ASP A 45 -5.02 8.96 -1.75
C ASP A 45 -5.03 7.86 -0.65
N VAL A 46 -5.92 6.87 -0.77
CA VAL A 46 -5.96 5.69 0.11
C VAL A 46 -4.70 4.85 -0.04
N GLU A 47 -4.30 4.56 -1.27
CA GLU A 47 -3.10 3.76 -1.55
C GLU A 47 -1.83 4.45 -1.08
N VAL A 48 -1.67 5.75 -1.39
CA VAL A 48 -0.52 6.56 -0.99
C VAL A 48 -0.43 6.62 0.54
N ALA A 49 -1.53 6.90 1.22
CA ALA A 49 -1.54 6.98 2.68
C ALA A 49 -1.16 5.65 3.34
N LEU A 50 -1.67 4.52 2.84
CA LEU A 50 -1.38 3.21 3.42
C LEU A 50 0.04 2.73 3.08
N SER A 51 0.51 2.99 1.85
CA SER A 51 1.89 2.69 1.43
C SER A 51 2.92 3.49 2.24
N ALA A 52 2.69 4.79 2.42
CA ALA A 52 3.57 5.63 3.22
C ALA A 52 3.61 5.20 4.70
N ALA A 53 2.48 4.74 5.24
CA ALA A 53 2.40 4.31 6.63
C ALA A 53 3.16 3.01 6.92
N VAL A 54 3.30 2.13 5.92
CA VAL A 54 4.05 0.87 6.06
C VAL A 54 5.52 1.02 5.67
N ALA A 55 5.92 2.05 4.93
CA ALA A 55 7.31 2.26 4.50
C ALA A 55 8.38 2.21 5.61
N PRO A 56 8.13 2.68 6.86
CA PRO A 56 9.08 2.50 7.97
C PRO A 56 9.23 1.05 8.44
N ALA A 57 8.39 0.14 7.95
CA ALA A 57 8.27 -1.24 8.35
C ALA A 57 8.69 -2.14 7.19
N VAL A 58 9.93 -2.61 7.25
CA VAL A 58 10.55 -3.44 6.22
C VAL A 58 10.01 -4.90 6.24
N ASP A 59 8.96 -5.19 7.01
CA ASP A 59 8.62 -6.55 7.42
C ASP A 59 7.15 -6.93 7.14
N GLU A 60 6.96 -8.13 6.58
CA GLU A 60 5.64 -8.73 6.26
C GLU A 60 4.79 -8.95 7.53
N ASP A 61 5.42 -8.95 8.71
CA ASP A 61 4.81 -9.17 10.03
C ASP A 61 3.94 -8.01 10.54
N VAL A 62 3.82 -6.91 9.79
CA VAL A 62 2.95 -5.77 10.17
C VAL A 62 1.48 -6.15 10.11
N TRP A 63 1.06 -6.85 9.05
CA TRP A 63 -0.36 -7.01 8.72
C TRP A 63 -1.16 -7.84 9.73
N PRO A 64 -0.67 -8.98 10.26
CA PRO A 64 -1.42 -9.74 11.25
C PRO A 64 -1.81 -8.92 12.49
N GLY A 65 -0.89 -8.08 13.00
CA GLY A 65 -1.16 -7.20 14.13
C GLY A 65 -2.13 -6.07 13.81
N VAL A 66 -2.01 -5.47 12.62
CA VAL A 66 -2.94 -4.44 12.13
C VAL A 66 -4.36 -5.00 11.99
N VAL A 67 -4.51 -6.16 11.34
CA VAL A 67 -5.81 -6.82 11.14
C VAL A 67 -6.43 -7.20 12.48
N ALA A 68 -5.66 -7.82 13.38
CA ALA A 68 -6.14 -8.19 14.71
C ALA A 68 -6.63 -6.97 15.51
N ASN A 69 -5.92 -5.83 15.41
CA ASN A 69 -6.30 -4.60 16.07
C ASN A 69 -7.62 -4.02 15.53
N ALA A 70 -7.75 -3.96 14.21
CA ALA A 70 -8.95 -3.46 13.56
C ALA A 70 -10.19 -4.29 13.94
N VAL A 71 -10.05 -5.61 14.05
CA VAL A 71 -11.11 -6.53 14.50
C VAL A 71 -11.47 -6.31 15.97
N ALA A 72 -10.49 -6.10 16.84
CA ALA A 72 -10.73 -5.91 18.28
C ALA A 72 -11.36 -4.55 18.62
N VAL A 73 -11.22 -3.55 17.75
CA VAL A 73 -11.82 -2.21 17.91
C VAL A 73 -12.71 -1.90 16.70
N PRO A 74 -13.89 -2.55 16.54
CA PRO A 74 -14.80 -2.30 15.42
C PRO A 74 -15.19 -0.83 15.28
N SER A 75 -14.96 -0.24 14.11
CA SER A 75 -15.35 1.13 13.79
C SER A 75 -15.38 1.35 12.28
N ARG A 76 -15.93 2.49 11.82
CA ARG A 76 -15.83 2.91 10.41
C ARG A 76 -14.38 2.99 9.92
N ARG A 77 -13.45 3.39 10.79
CA ARG A 77 -12.01 3.44 10.49
C ARG A 77 -11.42 2.04 10.32
N SER A 78 -11.82 1.12 11.20
CA SER A 78 -11.36 -0.27 11.18
C SER A 78 -11.85 -0.99 9.94
N LEU A 79 -13.12 -0.78 9.54
CA LEU A 79 -13.64 -1.30 8.28
C LEU A 79 -12.87 -0.71 7.08
N ALA A 80 -12.69 0.61 7.04
CA ALA A 80 -11.93 1.27 5.96
C ALA A 80 -10.49 0.74 5.84
N LEU A 81 -9.81 0.52 6.98
CA LEU A 81 -8.49 -0.08 7.01
C LEU A 81 -8.48 -1.51 6.48
N LEU A 82 -9.38 -2.38 6.97
CA LEU A 82 -9.46 -3.76 6.51
C LEU A 82 -9.78 -3.87 5.03
N ARG A 83 -10.65 -2.99 4.51
CA ARG A 83 -10.95 -2.90 3.07
C ARG A 83 -9.73 -2.47 2.25
N ALA A 84 -9.02 -1.44 2.68
CA ALA A 84 -7.79 -0.99 1.99
C ALA A 84 -6.71 -2.08 2.01
N VAL A 85 -6.48 -2.71 3.16
CA VAL A 85 -5.51 -3.80 3.32
C VAL A 85 -5.91 -5.03 2.48
N ALA A 86 -7.19 -5.36 2.38
CA ALA A 86 -7.65 -6.48 1.55
C ALA A 86 -7.32 -6.30 0.06
N VAL A 87 -7.29 -5.06 -0.43
CA VAL A 87 -6.98 -4.74 -1.82
C VAL A 87 -5.48 -4.63 -2.07
N LEU A 88 -4.73 -4.01 -1.15
CA LEU A 88 -3.29 -3.83 -1.29
C LEU A 88 -2.47 -5.07 -0.90
N VAL A 89 -2.99 -5.90 0.00
CA VAL A 89 -2.32 -7.08 0.58
C VAL A 89 -3.33 -8.24 0.62
N PRO A 90 -3.69 -8.82 -0.53
CA PRO A 90 -4.76 -9.82 -0.62
C PRO A 90 -4.59 -11.05 0.28
N GLU A 91 -3.34 -11.43 0.56
CA GLU A 91 -2.95 -12.55 1.42
C GLU A 91 -3.10 -12.29 2.92
N SER A 92 -3.39 -11.04 3.33
CA SER A 92 -3.54 -10.65 4.74
C SER A 92 -4.76 -11.25 5.45
N GLY A 93 -5.74 -11.76 4.69
CA GLY A 93 -7.04 -12.20 5.22
C GLY A 93 -7.96 -11.04 5.66
N ALA A 94 -7.55 -9.78 5.48
CA ALA A 94 -8.30 -8.61 5.94
C ALA A 94 -9.72 -8.51 5.36
N GLY A 95 -9.94 -8.98 4.13
CA GLY A 95 -11.27 -8.99 3.49
C GLY A 95 -12.28 -9.85 4.24
N VAL A 96 -11.85 -11.04 4.69
CA VAL A 96 -12.69 -11.95 5.49
C VAL A 96 -13.07 -11.32 6.82
N GLU A 97 -12.16 -10.58 7.44
CA GLU A 97 -12.44 -9.87 8.69
C GLU A 97 -13.31 -8.62 8.47
N ALA A 98 -13.13 -7.91 7.36
CA ALA A 98 -13.97 -6.78 6.97
C ALA A 98 -15.45 -7.20 6.84
N ASP A 99 -15.71 -8.35 6.21
CA ASP A 99 -17.07 -8.87 6.00
C ASP A 99 -17.79 -9.23 7.31
N LYS A 100 -17.05 -9.46 8.39
CA LYS A 100 -17.62 -9.73 9.73
C LYS A 100 -18.03 -8.45 10.45
N LEU A 101 -17.57 -7.27 10.03
CA LEU A 101 -17.91 -5.97 10.64
C LEU A 101 -19.28 -5.45 10.18
N VAL A 102 -20.31 -6.27 10.36
CA VAL A 102 -21.69 -5.96 9.98
C VAL A 102 -22.18 -4.67 10.67
N GLY A 103 -22.88 -3.82 9.92
CA GLY A 103 -23.49 -2.59 10.43
C GLY A 103 -22.60 -1.34 10.34
N GLN A 104 -21.35 -1.47 9.88
CA GLN A 104 -20.54 -0.33 9.49
C GLN A 104 -20.84 0.06 8.03
N ALA A 105 -20.91 1.35 7.74
CA ALA A 105 -21.06 1.84 6.37
C ALA A 105 -19.74 1.65 5.60
N GLU A 106 -19.81 1.08 4.41
CA GLU A 106 -18.66 0.90 3.52
C GLU A 106 -18.03 2.28 3.16
N PRO A 107 -16.71 2.33 2.96
CA PRO A 107 -16.04 3.54 2.48
C PRO A 107 -16.50 3.92 1.07
N GLY A 108 -16.70 5.22 0.81
CA GLY A 108 -17.18 5.68 -0.50
C GLY A 108 -16.21 5.40 -1.67
N TRP A 109 -14.91 5.33 -1.37
CA TRP A 109 -13.87 5.00 -2.35
C TRP A 109 -13.76 3.51 -2.69
N LEU A 110 -14.41 2.60 -1.94
CA LEU A 110 -14.17 1.16 -2.06
C LEU A 110 -14.45 0.63 -3.47
N GLY A 111 -15.60 0.98 -4.05
CA GLY A 111 -15.97 0.49 -5.38
C GLY A 111 -15.04 0.99 -6.49
N ALA A 112 -14.44 2.17 -6.32
CA ALA A 112 -13.46 2.70 -7.27
C ALA A 112 -12.08 2.09 -7.05
N LEU A 113 -11.69 1.78 -5.80
CA LEU A 113 -10.39 1.21 -5.48
C LEU A 113 -10.13 -0.11 -6.20
N ASP A 114 -11.13 -0.98 -6.36
CA ASP A 114 -10.98 -2.24 -7.11
C ASP A 114 -10.83 -2.05 -8.63
N GLY A 115 -11.15 -0.86 -9.15
CA GLY A 115 -11.20 -0.55 -10.57
C GLY A 115 -9.90 -0.05 -11.19
N LEU A 116 -8.74 -0.29 -10.56
CA LEU A 116 -7.44 0.15 -11.08
C LEU A 116 -7.18 -0.44 -12.47
N ARG A 117 -6.91 0.42 -13.44
CA ARG A 117 -6.51 0.03 -14.80
C ARG A 117 -5.11 0.51 -15.11
N VAL A 118 -4.34 -0.32 -15.81
CA VAL A 118 -3.04 0.06 -16.37
C VAL A 118 -3.27 0.73 -17.72
N GLY A 119 -2.63 1.88 -17.92
CA GLY A 119 -2.66 2.64 -19.16
C GLY A 119 -1.39 2.44 -19.98
N GLU A 120 -1.01 3.50 -20.68
CA GLU A 120 0.18 3.57 -21.51
C GLU A 120 1.46 3.60 -20.64
N CYS A 121 2.53 3.00 -21.15
CA CYS A 121 3.85 3.00 -20.55
C CYS A 121 4.91 3.46 -21.55
N TRP A 122 5.90 4.20 -21.05
CA TRP A 122 7.02 4.69 -21.81
C TRP A 122 8.33 4.45 -21.08
N VAL A 123 9.40 4.41 -21.85
CA VAL A 123 10.76 4.27 -21.36
C VAL A 123 11.66 5.31 -22.03
N VAL A 124 12.63 5.78 -21.27
CA VAL A 124 13.85 6.40 -21.77
C VAL A 124 14.98 5.48 -21.35
N ASP A 125 15.60 4.82 -22.31
CA ASP A 125 16.72 3.91 -22.08
C ASP A 125 18.04 4.65 -22.31
N GLN A 126 18.79 4.86 -21.24
CA GLN A 126 20.12 5.48 -21.27
C GLN A 126 21.16 4.53 -20.66
N VAL A 127 20.91 3.22 -20.65
CA VAL A 127 21.76 2.25 -19.94
C VAL A 127 23.17 2.23 -20.51
N ALA A 128 23.32 2.33 -21.84
CA ALA A 128 24.63 2.30 -22.49
C ALA A 128 25.46 3.58 -22.25
N GLU A 129 24.81 4.72 -22.03
CA GLU A 129 25.46 6.04 -21.96
C GLU A 129 25.61 6.52 -20.52
N GLU A 130 24.56 6.38 -19.71
CA GLU A 130 24.46 6.90 -18.35
C GLU A 130 24.23 5.80 -17.29
N GLY A 131 23.96 4.56 -17.72
CA GLY A 131 23.78 3.42 -16.82
C GLY A 131 22.45 3.46 -16.05
N HIS A 132 21.41 4.09 -16.61
CA HIS A 132 20.06 4.08 -16.04
C HIS A 132 18.99 4.01 -17.14
N LEU A 133 17.79 3.63 -16.74
CA LEU A 133 16.59 3.80 -17.55
C LEU A 133 15.49 4.44 -16.69
N THR A 134 14.60 5.19 -17.33
CA THR A 134 13.44 5.79 -16.67
C THR A 134 12.16 5.24 -17.27
N LEU A 135 11.27 4.71 -16.42
CA LEU A 135 9.96 4.20 -16.79
C LEU A 135 8.88 5.18 -16.34
N LEU A 136 7.91 5.46 -17.21
CA LEU A 136 6.66 6.12 -16.85
C LEU A 136 5.51 5.19 -17.22
N CYS A 137 4.61 4.91 -16.28
CA CYS A 137 3.36 4.21 -16.59
C CYS A 137 2.18 5.00 -16.05
N THR A 138 1.10 5.05 -16.82
CA THR A 138 -0.17 5.64 -16.41
C THR A 138 -1.12 4.60 -15.84
N TYR A 139 -2.01 5.06 -14.98
CA TYR A 139 -3.00 4.26 -14.30
C TYR A 139 -4.27 5.07 -14.11
N SER A 140 -5.42 4.41 -14.04
CA SER A 140 -6.68 5.12 -13.78
C SER A 140 -7.62 4.44 -12.81
N TYR A 141 -8.39 5.28 -12.13
CA TYR A 141 -9.59 4.92 -11.39
C TYR A 141 -10.79 5.58 -12.05
N GLY A 142 -11.45 4.84 -12.95
CA GLY A 142 -12.45 5.44 -13.82
C GLY A 142 -11.79 6.45 -14.76
N ASP A 143 -12.22 7.70 -14.69
CA ASP A 143 -11.75 8.81 -15.55
C ASP A 143 -10.55 9.56 -14.93
N GLU A 144 -10.22 9.31 -13.67
CA GLU A 144 -9.09 9.94 -12.98
C GLU A 144 -7.79 9.20 -13.31
N VAL A 145 -6.88 9.88 -14.02
CA VAL A 145 -5.59 9.33 -14.47
C VAL A 145 -4.46 9.85 -13.60
N HIS A 146 -3.50 8.98 -13.28
CA HIS A 146 -2.26 9.30 -12.60
C HIS A 146 -1.10 8.54 -13.23
N ALA A 147 0.13 8.97 -12.95
CA ALA A 147 1.36 8.36 -13.44
C ALA A 147 2.26 7.93 -12.29
N GLY A 148 3.00 6.85 -12.52
CA GLY A 148 4.18 6.50 -11.76
C GLY A 148 5.43 6.65 -12.61
N LEU A 149 6.43 7.35 -12.09
CA LEU A 149 7.74 7.57 -12.70
C LEU A 149 8.80 6.84 -11.87
N TYR A 150 9.65 6.05 -12.51
CA TYR A 150 10.62 5.18 -11.86
C TYR A 150 11.97 5.28 -12.54
N LEU A 151 13.01 5.63 -11.80
CA LEU A 151 14.39 5.60 -12.27
C LEU A 151 15.04 4.29 -11.81
N VAL A 152 15.48 3.47 -12.76
CA VAL A 152 16.23 2.24 -12.51
C VAL A 152 17.70 2.51 -12.83
N ASP A 153 18.57 2.32 -11.84
CA ASP A 153 20.00 2.57 -11.96
C ASP A 153 20.75 1.24 -12.10
N GLU A 154 21.26 0.95 -13.30
CA GLU A 154 22.02 -0.25 -13.63
C GLU A 154 23.42 -0.24 -12.99
N ASN A 155 24.00 0.93 -12.73
CA ASN A 155 25.25 1.04 -11.99
C ASN A 155 25.10 0.60 -10.52
N LEU A 156 23.88 0.64 -10.00
CA LEU A 156 23.50 0.13 -8.68
C LEU A 156 22.91 -1.29 -8.73
N GLY A 157 23.13 -2.03 -9.83
CA GLY A 157 22.67 -3.41 -9.99
C GLY A 157 21.25 -3.53 -10.57
N GLY A 158 20.74 -2.46 -11.19
CA GLY A 158 19.43 -2.43 -11.83
C GLY A 158 18.30 -2.31 -10.80
N VAL A 159 18.51 -1.48 -9.78
CA VAL A 159 17.56 -1.22 -8.69
C VAL A 159 16.77 0.06 -8.96
N VAL A 160 15.53 0.13 -8.48
CA VAL A 160 14.79 1.39 -8.47
C VAL A 160 15.44 2.35 -7.49
N LYS A 161 15.99 3.45 -8.01
CA LYS A 161 16.70 4.48 -7.23
C LYS A 161 15.77 5.61 -6.82
N ASN A 162 14.86 6.00 -7.69
CA ASN A 162 13.85 7.02 -7.43
C ASN A 162 12.49 6.53 -7.93
N ALA A 163 11.42 6.83 -7.18
CA ALA A 163 10.06 6.52 -7.57
C ALA A 163 9.14 7.66 -7.13
N PHE A 164 8.23 8.06 -8.01
CA PHE A 164 7.29 9.14 -7.73
C PHE A 164 5.92 8.84 -8.35
N ILE A 165 4.86 9.27 -7.67
CA ILE A 165 3.47 9.12 -8.11
C ILE A 165 2.83 10.50 -8.22
N THR A 166 2.14 10.77 -9.33
CA THR A 166 1.53 12.07 -9.59
C THR A 166 0.23 12.01 -10.37
N LYS A 167 -0.66 12.97 -10.11
CA LYS A 167 -1.86 13.21 -10.91
C LYS A 167 -1.58 14.12 -12.12
N ASP A 168 -0.42 14.80 -12.13
CA ASP A 168 0.03 15.63 -13.25
C ASP A 168 0.82 14.80 -14.27
N VAL A 169 0.08 14.07 -15.11
CA VAL A 169 0.61 13.14 -16.11
C VAL A 169 1.42 13.87 -17.20
N GLU A 170 0.96 15.04 -17.63
CA GLU A 170 1.61 15.82 -18.69
C GLU A 170 2.97 16.35 -18.24
N THR A 171 3.07 16.86 -17.02
CA THR A 171 4.36 17.25 -16.44
C THR A 171 5.27 16.04 -16.32
N ALA A 172 4.77 14.89 -15.85
CA ALA A 172 5.59 13.67 -15.76
C ALA A 172 6.11 13.20 -17.13
N ARG A 173 5.28 13.29 -18.18
CA ARG A 173 5.67 12.95 -19.55
C ARG A 173 6.69 13.92 -20.12
N THR A 174 6.54 15.22 -19.81
CA THR A 174 7.52 16.26 -20.18
C THR A 174 8.86 15.99 -19.51
N MET A 175 8.86 15.74 -18.20
CA MET A 175 10.07 15.40 -17.45
C MET A 175 10.75 14.14 -17.99
N LEU A 176 9.99 13.11 -18.36
CA LEU A 176 10.56 11.93 -19.01
C LEU A 176 11.28 12.31 -20.31
N GLY A 177 10.68 13.15 -21.16
CA GLY A 177 11.28 13.61 -22.41
C GLY A 177 12.55 14.44 -22.23
N ASP A 178 12.70 15.14 -21.11
CA ASP A 178 13.93 15.88 -20.79
C ASP A 178 15.13 14.96 -20.54
N HIS A 179 14.90 13.66 -20.31
CA HIS A 179 15.96 12.65 -20.09
C HIS A 179 16.41 11.92 -21.36
N GLY A 180 15.75 12.11 -22.50
CA GLY A 180 16.17 11.48 -23.77
C GLY A 180 15.03 11.06 -24.69
N THR A 181 15.33 10.13 -25.60
CA THR A 181 14.35 9.62 -26.57
C THR A 181 13.31 8.77 -25.85
N VAL A 182 12.06 9.21 -25.90
CA VAL A 182 10.92 8.50 -25.29
C VAL A 182 10.39 7.44 -26.26
N GLU A 183 10.35 6.20 -25.78
CA GLU A 183 9.76 5.07 -26.51
C GLU A 183 8.55 4.55 -25.75
N GLU A 184 7.45 4.30 -26.48
CA GLU A 184 6.32 3.58 -25.91
C GLU A 184 6.63 2.09 -25.83
N ILE A 185 6.31 1.46 -24.71
CA ILE A 185 6.53 0.04 -24.47
C ILE A 185 5.27 -0.63 -23.96
N ALA A 186 5.17 -1.94 -24.19
CA ALA A 186 4.05 -2.73 -23.70
C ALA A 186 4.00 -2.71 -22.16
N ALA A 187 2.78 -2.64 -21.61
CA ALA A 187 2.57 -2.51 -20.18
C ALA A 187 3.11 -3.71 -19.39
N ASP A 188 2.95 -4.93 -19.91
CA ASP A 188 3.48 -6.16 -19.31
C ASP A 188 5.02 -6.11 -19.21
N GLU A 189 5.69 -5.64 -20.26
CA GLU A 189 7.14 -5.47 -20.29
C GLU A 189 7.61 -4.41 -19.29
N ALA A 190 6.95 -3.25 -19.24
CA ALA A 190 7.26 -2.19 -18.28
C ALA A 190 7.17 -2.68 -16.83
N HIS A 191 6.09 -3.39 -16.49
CA HIS A 191 5.85 -3.89 -15.14
C HIS A 191 6.73 -5.10 -14.80
N ARG A 192 7.15 -5.89 -15.79
CA ARG A 192 8.17 -6.95 -15.60
C ARG A 192 9.51 -6.33 -15.20
N ARG A 193 9.96 -5.29 -15.90
CA ARG A 193 11.19 -4.54 -15.54
C ARG A 193 11.08 -3.92 -14.14
N LEU A 194 9.93 -3.31 -13.84
CA LEU A 194 9.67 -2.69 -12.55
C LEU A 194 9.69 -3.72 -11.41
N ALA A 195 9.09 -4.89 -11.62
CA ALA A 195 9.12 -6.00 -10.66
C ALA A 195 10.54 -6.50 -10.39
N GLU A 196 11.35 -6.67 -11.45
CA GLU A 196 12.74 -7.06 -11.30
C GLU A 196 13.55 -6.02 -10.50
N ALA A 197 13.38 -4.74 -10.83
CA ALA A 197 14.11 -3.65 -10.16
C ALA A 197 13.69 -3.47 -8.69
N TYR A 198 12.40 -3.55 -8.38
CA TYR A 198 11.90 -3.50 -7.00
C TYR A 198 12.31 -4.73 -6.18
N GLY A 199 12.43 -5.90 -6.81
CA GLY A 199 12.93 -7.12 -6.15
C GLY A 199 14.36 -6.99 -5.61
N LYS A 200 15.12 -5.99 -6.07
CA LYS A 200 16.50 -5.73 -5.64
C LYS A 200 16.60 -4.65 -4.55
N VAL A 201 15.53 -3.89 -4.29
CA VAL A 201 15.51 -2.73 -3.36
C VAL A 201 15.84 -3.12 -1.91
N ASP A 202 15.40 -4.29 -1.45
CA ASP A 202 15.63 -4.76 -0.08
C ASP A 202 17.02 -5.41 0.11
N GLY A 203 17.72 -5.72 -1.00
CA GLY A 203 19.00 -6.45 -0.99
C GLY A 203 20.24 -5.58 -0.74
N GLY A 204 20.11 -4.25 -0.71
CA GLY A 204 21.25 -3.33 -0.73
C GLY A 204 21.14 -2.15 0.23
N PRO A 205 21.39 -2.34 1.54
CA PRO A 205 21.56 -1.22 2.46
C PRO A 205 22.75 -0.36 2.02
N GLY A 206 22.54 0.96 1.92
CA GLY A 206 23.59 1.93 1.57
C GLY A 206 23.73 2.28 0.08
N LEU A 207 22.83 1.83 -0.78
CA LEU A 207 22.87 2.11 -2.23
C LEU A 207 22.43 3.54 -2.62
N GLY A 208 22.12 4.42 -1.66
CA GLY A 208 21.65 5.77 -1.96
C GLY A 208 20.27 5.80 -2.65
N ILE A 209 19.44 4.78 -2.40
CA ILE A 209 18.05 4.72 -2.84
C ILE A 209 17.25 5.83 -2.16
N ASP A 210 16.46 6.55 -2.93
CA ASP A 210 15.58 7.60 -2.43
C ASP A 210 14.53 7.01 -1.47
N PRO A 211 14.30 7.62 -0.29
CA PRO A 211 13.26 7.19 0.64
C PRO A 211 11.88 7.00 0.01
N ASP A 212 11.54 7.77 -1.02
CA ASP A 212 10.24 7.71 -1.70
C ASP A 212 10.00 6.35 -2.36
N VAL A 213 11.06 5.63 -2.75
CA VAL A 213 10.97 4.26 -3.29
C VAL A 213 10.29 3.32 -2.29
N TYR A 214 10.61 3.45 -1.01
CA TYR A 214 9.99 2.67 0.06
C TYR A 214 8.59 3.18 0.39
N VAL A 215 8.37 4.50 0.34
CA VAL A 215 7.07 5.15 0.56
C VAL A 215 6.00 4.62 -0.39
N VAL A 216 6.33 4.42 -1.67
CA VAL A 216 5.37 3.98 -2.68
C VAL A 216 5.41 2.47 -2.96
N LYS A 217 6.24 1.70 -2.25
CA LYS A 217 6.49 0.28 -2.54
C LYS A 217 5.23 -0.58 -2.56
N LEU A 218 4.34 -0.44 -1.57
CA LEU A 218 3.09 -1.21 -1.50
C LEU A 218 2.16 -0.85 -2.66
N LEU A 219 2.06 0.45 -2.95
CA LEU A 219 1.30 0.99 -4.07
C LEU A 219 1.82 0.44 -5.42
N VAL A 220 3.15 0.37 -5.60
CA VAL A 220 3.78 -0.16 -6.82
C VAL A 220 3.61 -1.67 -6.94
N ALA A 221 3.74 -2.42 -5.84
CA ALA A 221 3.52 -3.86 -5.83
C ALA A 221 2.13 -4.22 -6.38
N ARG A 222 1.10 -3.44 -6.02
CA ARG A 222 -0.25 -3.62 -6.56
C ARG A 222 -0.32 -3.38 -8.08
N ARG A 223 0.35 -2.34 -8.58
CA ARG A 223 0.37 -2.02 -10.02
C ARG A 223 1.03 -3.13 -10.83
N ILE A 224 2.15 -3.64 -10.35
CA ILE A 224 2.82 -4.84 -10.90
C ILE A 224 1.84 -6.01 -10.95
N ALA A 225 1.16 -6.30 -9.84
CA ALA A 225 0.23 -7.42 -9.74
C ALA A 225 -0.98 -7.29 -10.69
N VAL A 226 -1.46 -6.08 -10.96
CA VAL A 226 -2.57 -5.82 -11.89
C VAL A 226 -2.12 -5.98 -13.34
N ALA A 227 -0.95 -5.43 -13.69
CA ALA A 227 -0.40 -5.54 -15.05
C ALA A 227 -0.12 -6.99 -15.45
N GLN A 228 0.34 -7.83 -14.52
CA GLN A 228 0.66 -9.25 -14.78
C GLN A 228 -0.58 -10.16 -14.91
N ARG A 229 -1.78 -9.65 -14.58
CA ARG A 229 -3.05 -10.37 -14.71
C ARG A 229 -3.86 -9.97 -15.94
N SER A 230 -3.44 -8.89 -16.61
CA SER A 230 -4.09 -8.30 -17.77
C SER A 230 -3.61 -8.96 -19.05
#